data_AF-A0A355A3B4-F1
#
_entry.id   AF-A0A355A3B4-F1
#
_cell.length_a   1.000
_cell.length_b   1.000
_cell.length_c   1.000
_cell.angle_alpha   90.00
_cell.angle_beta   90.00
_cell.angle_gamma   90.00
#
_symmetry.space_group_name_H-M   'P 1'
#
loop_
_entity.id
_entity.type
_entity.pdbx_description
1 polymer ?
#
loop_
_entity_poly.entity_id
_entity_poly.type
_entity_poly.pdbx_seq_one_letter_code
_entity_poly.pdbx_strand_id
1 'polypeptide(L)'
;MRIKANFEILPQPTGDINTRYYGDNQRLREKCREFEAVLLQQMVEVMQGSSELFGKGVQGEFLRGVFAEEMAKELAKDPGLGLAESIYRALAVNDDTH
;
A
#
# COMPACT_ATOMS: atom_id res chain seq x y z
N MET A 1 39.00 33.04 0.99
CA MET A 1 37.53 32.90 1.04
C MET A 1 37.15 31.62 0.33
N ARG A 2 36.93 30.53 1.07
CA ARG A 2 36.45 29.24 0.55
C ARG A 2 35.29 28.80 1.42
N ILE A 3 34.08 28.87 0.90
CA ILE A 3 32.91 28.29 1.53
C ILE A 3 32.86 26.85 1.04
N LYS A 4 33.19 25.89 1.92
CA LYS A 4 32.79 24.50 1.72
C LYS A 4 31.36 24.38 2.23
N ALA A 5 30.46 23.96 1.36
CA ALA A 5 29.10 23.58 1.75
C ALA A 5 29.20 22.50 2.83
N ASN A 6 28.71 22.82 4.04
CA ASN A 6 28.43 21.83 5.06
C ASN A 6 27.24 21.01 4.55
N PHE A 7 27.53 19.82 4.04
CA PHE A 7 26.56 18.73 3.98
C PHE A 7 26.26 18.38 5.43
N GLU A 8 25.16 18.92 5.97
CA GLU A 8 24.70 18.63 7.31
C GLU A 8 24.57 17.12 7.49
N ILE A 9 25.29 16.65 8.49
CA ILE A 9 25.39 15.25 8.90
C ILE A 9 23.98 14.79 9.25
N LEU A 10 23.44 13.83 8.49
CA LEU A 10 22.29 13.05 8.95
C LEU A 10 22.65 12.50 10.34
N PRO A 11 21.80 12.69 11.36
CA PRO A 11 22.11 12.23 12.72
C PRO A 11 22.43 10.73 12.69
N GLN A 12 23.60 10.36 13.23
CA GLN A 12 23.99 8.96 13.37
C GLN A 12 23.13 8.30 14.46
N PRO A 13 22.62 7.07 14.26
CA PRO A 13 21.66 6.45 15.15
C PRO A 13 22.29 5.99 16.47
N THR A 14 21.83 6.57 17.58
CA THR A 14 22.03 6.02 18.93
C THR A 14 20.95 4.98 19.24
N GLY A 15 21.39 3.85 19.81
CA GLY A 15 20.70 2.56 19.84
C GLY A 15 19.39 2.48 20.60
N ASP A 16 18.64 1.44 20.23
CA ASP A 16 17.43 0.84 20.83
C ASP A 16 16.07 1.50 20.54
N ILE A 17 15.92 2.83 20.61
CA ILE A 17 14.60 3.46 20.31
C ILE A 17 14.33 3.56 18.79
N ASN A 18 15.38 3.75 17.99
CA ASN A 18 15.23 3.97 16.54
C ASN A 18 14.85 2.68 15.81
N THR A 19 15.44 1.54 16.16
CA THR A 19 15.20 0.27 15.44
C THR A 19 13.74 -0.17 15.50
N ARG A 20 13.09 0.02 16.65
CA ARG A 20 11.67 -0.34 16.82
C ARG A 20 10.76 0.58 16.00
N TYR A 21 11.00 1.89 16.05
CA TYR A 21 10.24 2.88 15.30
C TYR A 21 10.33 2.67 13.77
N TYR A 22 11.53 2.39 13.25
CA TYR A 22 11.70 2.08 11.82
C TYR A 22 11.01 0.75 11.43
N GLY A 23 11.08 -0.27 12.29
CA GLY A 23 10.41 -1.55 12.06
C GLY A 23 8.88 -1.44 12.06
N ASP A 24 8.32 -0.69 13.01
CA ASP A 24 6.88 -0.46 13.11
C ASP A 24 6.36 0.37 11.92
N ASN A 25 7.12 1.38 11.48
CA ASN A 25 6.81 2.15 10.28
C ASN A 25 6.84 1.32 9.00
N GLN A 26 7.83 0.43 8.85
CA GLN A 26 7.89 -0.47 7.71
C GLN A 26 6.70 -1.42 7.69
N ARG A 27 6.36 -2.02 8.85
CA ARG A 27 5.22 -2.91 8.99
C ARG A 27 3.90 -2.20 8.70
N LEU A 28 3.75 -0.95 9.13
CA LEU A 28 2.57 -0.13 8.83
C LEU A 28 2.44 0.10 7.32
N ARG A 29 3.54 0.47 6.64
CA ARG A 29 3.57 0.64 5.17
C ARG A 29 3.18 -0.65 4.44
N GLU A 30 3.69 -1.80 4.87
CA GLU A 30 3.32 -3.11 4.31
C GLU A 30 1.83 -3.39 4.46
N LYS A 31 1.26 -3.10 5.63
CA LYS A 31 -0.19 -3.26 5.87
C LYS A 31 -1.05 -2.31 5.04
N CYS A 32 -0.60 -1.08 4.81
CA CYS A 32 -1.28 -0.15 3.91
C CYS A 32 -1.28 -0.66 2.46
N ARG A 33 -0.18 -1.29 2.00
CA ARG A 33 -0.11 -1.92 0.66
C ARG A 33 -1.04 -3.12 0.53
N GLU A 34 -1.06 -3.99 1.55
CA GLU A 34 -1.99 -5.13 1.58
C GLU A 34 -3.46 -4.65 1.52
N PHE A 35 -3.79 -3.58 2.25
CA PHE A 35 -5.12 -3.00 2.23
C PHE A 35 -5.47 -2.41 0.86
N GLU A 36 -4.55 -1.68 0.21
CA GLU A 36 -4.77 -1.16 -1.14
C GLU A 36 -5.10 -2.30 -2.13
N ALA A 37 -4.39 -3.43 -2.07
CA ALA A 37 -4.69 -4.58 -2.93
C ALA A 37 -6.11 -5.13 -2.71
N VAL A 38 -6.54 -5.29 -1.46
CA VAL A 38 -7.91 -5.74 -1.14
C VAL A 38 -8.96 -4.74 -1.61
N LEU A 39 -8.71 -3.45 -1.42
CA LEU A 39 -9.61 -2.40 -1.89
C LEU A 39 -9.72 -2.40 -3.41
N LEU A 40 -8.59 -2.54 -4.12
CA LEU A 40 -8.55 -2.64 -5.57
C LEU A 40 -9.33 -3.85 -6.07
N GLN A 41 -9.23 -5.00 -5.40
CA GLN A 41 -10.04 -6.17 -5.74
C GLN A 41 -11.52 -5.84 -5.66
N GLN A 42 -11.97 -5.23 -4.55
CA GLN A 42 -13.38 -4.87 -4.40
C GLN A 42 -13.84 -3.88 -5.48
N MET A 43 -12.99 -2.93 -5.87
CA MET A 43 -13.28 -1.99 -6.95
C MET A 43 -13.39 -2.71 -8.31
N VAL A 44 -12.48 -3.63 -8.62
CA VAL A 44 -12.53 -4.42 -9.85
C VAL A 44 -13.81 -5.28 -9.90
N GLU A 45 -14.18 -5.93 -8.80
CA GLU A 45 -15.42 -6.71 -8.71
C GLU A 45 -16.66 -5.87 -9.05
N VAL A 46 -16.72 -4.64 -8.54
CA VAL A 46 -17.81 -3.69 -8.85
C VAL A 46 -17.75 -3.24 -10.32
N MET A 47 -16.55 -2.93 -10.84
CA MET A 47 -16.37 -2.51 -12.24
C MET A 47 -16.75 -3.59 -13.26
N GLN A 48 -16.60 -4.87 -12.91
CA GLN A 48 -17.00 -5.98 -13.78
C GLN A 48 -18.52 -6.01 -14.05
N GLY A 49 -19.34 -5.40 -13.18
CA GLY A 49 -20.79 -5.31 -13.34
C GLY A 49 -21.48 -6.65 -13.61
N SER A 50 -22.58 -6.66 -14.35
CA SER A 50 -23.29 -7.89 -14.75
C SER A 50 -22.69 -8.56 -16.01
N SER A 51 -21.38 -8.41 -16.25
CA SER A 51 -20.73 -8.96 -17.45
C SER A 51 -20.94 -10.46 -17.58
N GLU A 52 -21.41 -10.95 -18.73
CA GLU A 52 -21.51 -12.39 -19.02
C GLU A 52 -20.18 -13.00 -19.51
N LEU A 53 -19.08 -12.25 -19.47
CA LEU A 53 -17.75 -12.67 -19.96
C LEU A 53 -17.26 -14.01 -19.38
N PHE A 54 -17.61 -14.29 -18.12
CA PHE A 54 -17.19 -15.50 -17.41
C PHE A 54 -18.27 -16.60 -17.39
N GLY A 55 -19.38 -16.41 -18.10
CA GLY A 55 -20.53 -17.31 -18.05
C GLY A 55 -21.37 -17.13 -16.78
N LYS A 56 -22.34 -18.04 -16.59
CA LYS A 56 -23.32 -18.00 -15.48
C LYS A 56 -23.08 -19.11 -14.46
N GLY A 57 -23.55 -18.89 -13.24
CA GLY A 57 -23.48 -19.85 -12.14
C GLY A 57 -22.11 -19.92 -11.48
N VAL A 58 -21.94 -20.91 -10.59
CA VAL A 58 -20.80 -21.04 -9.65
C VAL A 58 -19.44 -20.97 -10.34
N GLN A 59 -19.29 -21.59 -11.52
CA GLN A 59 -18.03 -21.60 -12.26
C GLN A 59 -17.66 -20.21 -12.79
N GLY A 60 -18.66 -19.44 -13.25
CA GLY A 60 -18.46 -18.08 -13.72
C GLY A 60 -18.16 -17.11 -12.58
N GLU A 61 -18.82 -17.29 -11.43
CA GLU A 61 -18.52 -16.53 -10.21
C GLU A 61 -17.10 -16.80 -9.70
N PHE A 62 -16.66 -18.06 -9.74
CA PHE A 62 -15.29 -18.43 -9.38
C PHE A 62 -14.25 -17.74 -10.27
N LEU A 63 -14.41 -17.82 -11.60
CA LEU A 63 -13.47 -17.19 -12.54
C LEU A 63 -13.49 -15.66 -12.44
N ARG A 64 -14.65 -15.07 -12.17
CA ARG A 64 -14.80 -13.64 -11.92
C ARG A 64 -13.97 -13.20 -10.72
N GLY A 65 -14.04 -13.95 -9.62
CA GLY A 65 -13.26 -13.68 -8.40
C GLY A 65 -11.76 -13.80 -8.65
N VAL A 66 -11.31 -14.88 -9.31
CA VAL A 66 -9.90 -15.08 -9.66
C VAL A 66 -9.39 -13.93 -10.55
N PHE A 67 -10.19 -13.50 -11.53
CA PHE A 67 -9.82 -12.36 -12.38
C PHE A 67 -9.69 -11.07 -11.57
N ALA A 68 -10.64 -10.79 -10.67
CA ALA A 68 -10.61 -9.58 -9.87
C ALA A 68 -9.38 -9.55 -8.95
N GLU A 69 -9.03 -10.70 -8.36
CA GLU A 69 -7.84 -10.87 -7.54
C GLU A 69 -6.55 -10.60 -8.35
N GLU A 70 -6.38 -11.22 -9.52
CA GLU A 70 -5.17 -11.03 -10.34
C GLU A 70 -5.06 -9.60 -10.89
N MET A 71 -6.19 -9.00 -11.29
CA MET A 71 -6.21 -7.59 -11.69
C MET A 71 -5.83 -6.66 -10.54
N ALA A 72 -6.34 -6.91 -9.34
CA ALA A 72 -5.99 -6.13 -8.16
C ALA A 72 -4.50 -6.24 -7.82
N LYS A 73 -3.93 -7.44 -7.90
CA LYS A 73 -2.48 -7.66 -7.74
C LYS A 73 -1.67 -6.86 -8.76
N GLU A 74 -2.09 -6.85 -10.02
CA GLU A 74 -1.42 -6.07 -11.07
C GLU A 74 -1.51 -4.56 -10.81
N LEU A 75 -2.69 -4.08 -10.43
CA LEU A 75 -2.94 -2.67 -10.12
C LEU A 75 -2.23 -2.19 -8.84
N ALA A 76 -1.97 -3.11 -7.91
CA ALA A 76 -1.26 -2.84 -6.66
C ALA A 76 0.28 -2.86 -6.81
N LYS A 77 0.82 -3.25 -7.98
CA LYS A 77 2.27 -3.19 -8.22
C LYS A 77 2.76 -1.74 -8.22
N ASP A 78 3.94 -1.51 -7.66
CA ASP A 78 4.52 -0.17 -7.47
C ASP A 78 4.50 0.67 -8.78
N PRO A 79 4.04 1.94 -8.73
CA PRO A 79 3.69 2.70 -7.52
C PRO A 79 2.24 2.50 -7.03
N GLY A 80 1.47 1.57 -7.60
CA GLY A 80 0.06 1.36 -7.27
C GLY A 80 -0.81 2.55 -7.69
N LEU A 81 -1.92 2.80 -6.96
CA LEU A 81 -2.71 4.03 -7.09
C LEU A 81 -2.33 5.10 -6.06
N GLY A 82 -1.34 4.84 -5.22
CA GLY A 82 -0.90 5.76 -4.17
C GLY A 82 -1.85 5.83 -2.97
N LEU A 83 -2.83 4.93 -2.86
CA LEU A 83 -3.74 4.88 -1.71
C LEU A 83 -3.01 4.37 -0.48
N ALA A 84 -2.12 3.38 -0.63
CA ALA A 84 -1.31 2.88 0.48
C ALA A 84 -0.49 4.01 1.13
N GLU A 85 0.15 4.86 0.33
CA GLU A 85 0.94 6.00 0.82
C GLU A 85 0.04 7.07 1.46
N SER A 86 -1.14 7.32 0.90
CA SER A 86 -2.11 8.27 1.46
C SER A 86 -2.63 7.82 2.83
N ILE A 87 -2.96 6.54 2.96
CA ILE A 87 -3.40 5.92 4.22
C ILE A 87 -2.26 5.94 5.22
N TYR A 88 -1.04 5.55 4.81
CA TYR A 88 0.13 5.59 5.69
C TYR A 88 0.36 6.99 6.25
N ARG A 89 0.31 8.04 5.43
CA ARG A 89 0.46 9.43 5.89
C ARG A 89 -0.63 9.82 6.88
N ALA A 90 -1.88 9.45 6.61
CA ALA A 90 -2.98 9.73 7.53
C ALA A 90 -2.81 9.02 8.88
N LEU A 91 -2.28 7.79 8.90
CA LEU A 91 -2.07 7.03 10.14
C LEU A 91 -0.83 7.52 10.90
N ALA A 92 0.28 7.76 10.21
CA ALA A 92 1.53 8.20 10.82
C ALA A 92 1.39 9.59 11.47
N VAL A 93 0.69 10.53 10.81
CA VAL A 93 0.44 11.88 11.37
C VAL A 93 -0.37 11.84 12.67
N ASN A 94 -1.27 10.86 12.84
CA ASN A 94 -2.06 10.75 14.06
C ASN A 94 -1.28 10.13 15.23
N ASP A 95 -0.27 9.30 14.96
CA ASP A 95 0.59 8.69 15.99
C ASP A 95 1.49 9.74 16.68
N ASP A 96 1.86 10.82 15.97
CA ASP A 96 2.67 11.94 16.51
C ASP A 96 1.90 12.87 17.48
N THR A 97 0.58 12.70 17.63
CA THR A 97 -0.28 13.60 18.42
C THR A 97 -0.64 13.09 19.81
N HIS A 98 0.00 12.01 20.28
CA HIS A 98 -0.20 11.41 21.61
C HIS A 98 1.09 11.23 22.40
#